data_AF-A0A938RGJ3-F1
#
_entry.id   AF-A0A938RGJ3-F1
#
_cell.length_a   1.000
_cell.length_b   1.000
_cell.length_c   1.000
_cell.angle_alpha   90.00
_cell.angle_beta   90.00
_cell.angle_gamma   90.00
#
_symmetry.space_group_name_H-M   'P 1'
#
loop_
_entity.id
_entity.type
_entity.pdbx_description
1 polymer ?
#
loop_
_entity_poly.entity_id
_entity_poly.type
_entity_poly.pdbx_seq_one_letter_code
_entity_poly.pdbx_strand_id
1 'polypeptide(L)'
;MAKEMLNTKEVAEYLNINEKQVYKLIQDKKIPATRITGKWTFPKQLIDAWIIKNAEENISLKGKTTEPGSHIVVMGSHDFCMELLSHELSREFPELSLSVSNAGSFGGLLALSRGICHVACAHLFDPETGTYNVPYLAQHLPDTPVVVINLVYRDLGLIVQRGNPLNIQSVADIERSGARIINRQSGSGTRLFFDAELKRLGIAAERIPGYESEVSTHNEAALAVFGGSADAAAGILSAANMLGLDFVYLTKERFDLIIPKEHISHAAIDALLQVMRSPDFKQKVNAMSGYDTAATGQLIAAT
;
A
#
# COMPACT_ATOMS: atom_id res chain seq x y z
N MET A 1 -15.37 -25.20 9.30
CA MET A 1 -13.95 -24.90 8.99
C MET A 1 -13.73 -25.17 7.51
N ALA A 2 -13.13 -24.24 6.77
CA ALA A 2 -12.82 -24.46 5.36
C ALA A 2 -11.65 -25.45 5.24
N LYS A 3 -11.75 -26.39 4.29
CA LYS A 3 -10.72 -27.41 4.08
C LYS A 3 -9.56 -26.81 3.27
N GLU A 4 -8.35 -26.88 3.78
CA GLU A 4 -7.16 -26.27 3.15
C GLU A 4 -6.68 -27.03 1.90
N MET A 5 -6.96 -28.34 1.83
CA MET A 5 -6.57 -29.23 0.73
C MET A 5 -7.78 -29.95 0.17
N LEU A 6 -8.06 -29.72 -1.11
CA LEU A 6 -9.16 -30.36 -1.85
C LEU A 6 -8.67 -31.62 -2.56
N ASN A 7 -9.52 -32.63 -2.67
CA ASN A 7 -9.33 -33.75 -3.59
C ASN A 7 -9.96 -33.46 -4.97
N THR A 8 -9.80 -34.36 -5.94
CA THR A 8 -10.31 -34.17 -7.31
C THR A 8 -11.81 -33.91 -7.38
N LYS A 9 -12.62 -34.59 -6.57
CA LYS A 9 -14.08 -34.40 -6.53
C LYS A 9 -14.44 -33.04 -5.92
N GLU A 10 -13.76 -32.68 -4.83
CA GLU A 10 -13.99 -31.42 -4.12
C GLU A 10 -13.60 -30.20 -4.95
N VAL A 11 -12.49 -30.26 -5.70
CA VAL A 11 -12.11 -29.16 -6.61
C VAL A 11 -13.03 -29.08 -7.83
N ALA A 12 -13.57 -30.22 -8.30
CA ALA A 12 -14.56 -30.24 -9.37
C ALA A 12 -15.86 -29.54 -8.94
N GLU A 13 -16.36 -29.87 -7.75
CA GLU A 13 -17.51 -29.19 -7.13
C GLU A 13 -17.21 -27.70 -6.89
N TYR A 14 -16.01 -27.37 -6.38
CA TYR A 14 -15.61 -25.99 -6.12
C TYR A 14 -15.56 -25.11 -7.38
N LEU A 15 -15.08 -25.67 -8.48
CA LEU A 15 -15.00 -24.99 -9.78
C LEU A 15 -16.30 -25.10 -10.59
N ASN A 16 -17.30 -25.83 -10.10
CA ASN A 16 -18.54 -26.14 -10.80
C ASN A 16 -18.30 -26.79 -12.18
N ILE A 17 -17.39 -27.76 -12.24
CA ILE A 17 -17.06 -28.56 -13.43
C ILE A 17 -17.08 -30.05 -13.10
N ASN A 18 -16.99 -30.92 -14.10
CA ASN A 18 -16.88 -32.37 -13.84
C ASN A 18 -15.42 -32.83 -13.64
N GLU A 19 -15.23 -33.97 -12.96
CA GLU A 19 -13.90 -34.51 -12.67
C GLU A 19 -13.05 -34.78 -13.93
N LYS A 20 -13.67 -35.14 -15.06
CA LYS A 20 -12.94 -35.35 -16.32
C LYS A 20 -12.28 -34.05 -16.81
N GLN A 21 -12.94 -32.90 -16.63
CA GLN A 21 -12.38 -31.59 -16.96
C GLN A 21 -11.22 -31.23 -16.03
N VAL A 22 -11.31 -31.58 -14.73
CA VAL A 22 -10.20 -31.43 -13.79
C VAL A 22 -8.97 -32.23 -14.25
N TYR A 23 -9.15 -33.51 -14.62
CA TYR A 23 -8.05 -34.33 -15.14
C TYR A 23 -7.44 -33.75 -16.44
N LYS A 24 -8.26 -33.17 -17.32
CA LYS A 24 -7.76 -32.49 -18.52
C LYS A 24 -6.91 -31.27 -18.17
N LEU A 25 -7.36 -30.43 -17.23
CA LEU A 25 -6.59 -29.26 -16.78
C LEU A 25 -5.25 -29.68 -16.14
N ILE A 26 -5.21 -30.81 -15.42
CA ILE A 26 -3.96 -31.37 -14.89
C ILE A 26 -3.03 -31.79 -16.03
N GLN A 27 -3.53 -32.52 -17.02
CA GLN A 27 -2.74 -32.98 -18.19
C GLN A 27 -2.16 -31.80 -18.97
N ASP A 28 -2.96 -30.75 -19.17
CA ASP A 28 -2.57 -29.53 -19.86
C ASP A 28 -1.68 -28.61 -19.00
N LYS A 29 -1.40 -28.97 -17.74
CA LYS A 29 -0.68 -28.15 -16.74
C LYS A 29 -1.32 -26.77 -16.53
N LYS A 30 -2.64 -26.70 -16.61
CA LYS A 30 -3.44 -25.47 -16.53
C LYS A 30 -4.13 -25.25 -15.19
N ILE A 31 -3.94 -26.12 -14.20
CA ILE A 31 -4.47 -25.95 -12.84
C ILE A 31 -3.38 -26.29 -11.81
N PRO A 32 -3.22 -25.50 -10.72
CA PRO A 32 -2.29 -25.83 -9.64
C PRO A 32 -2.70 -27.13 -8.96
N ALA A 33 -1.84 -28.14 -8.99
CA ALA A 33 -2.10 -29.44 -8.39
C ALA A 33 -0.80 -30.10 -7.91
N THR A 34 -0.89 -30.89 -6.85
CA THR A 34 0.23 -31.70 -6.36
C THR A 34 -0.22 -33.13 -6.08
N ARG A 35 0.72 -34.08 -6.08
CA ARG A 35 0.47 -35.48 -5.73
C ARG A 35 0.99 -35.78 -4.34
N ILE A 36 0.11 -36.24 -3.47
CA ILE A 36 0.46 -36.78 -2.16
C ILE A 36 0.01 -38.24 -2.15
N THR A 37 0.94 -39.16 -1.85
CA THR A 37 0.68 -40.61 -1.80
C THR A 37 -0.06 -41.16 -3.03
N GLY A 38 0.30 -40.66 -4.22
CA GLY A 38 -0.28 -41.08 -5.50
C GLY A 38 -1.64 -40.47 -5.85
N LYS A 39 -2.25 -39.69 -4.95
CA LYS A 39 -3.53 -39.01 -5.17
C LYS A 39 -3.32 -37.53 -5.49
N TRP A 40 -4.11 -37.00 -6.41
CA TRP A 40 -4.13 -35.57 -6.70
C TRP A 40 -4.79 -34.79 -5.57
N THR A 41 -4.13 -33.69 -5.21
CA THR A 41 -4.56 -32.78 -4.16
C THR A 41 -4.33 -31.34 -4.60
N PHE A 42 -5.22 -30.45 -4.19
CA PHE A 42 -5.30 -29.07 -4.67
C PHE A 42 -5.35 -28.13 -3.45
N PRO A 43 -4.27 -27.39 -3.17
CA PRO A 43 -4.29 -26.38 -2.11
C PRO A 43 -5.30 -25.30 -2.46
N LYS A 44 -6.32 -25.11 -1.61
CA LYS A 44 -7.46 -24.24 -1.93
C LYS A 44 -7.01 -22.82 -2.27
N GLN A 45 -6.07 -22.26 -1.49
CA GLN A 45 -5.53 -20.92 -1.72
C GLN A 45 -4.89 -20.75 -3.10
N LEU A 46 -4.20 -21.78 -3.61
CA LEU A 46 -3.61 -21.73 -4.95
C LEU A 46 -4.68 -21.83 -6.03
N ILE A 47 -5.75 -22.58 -5.80
CA ILE A 47 -6.91 -22.63 -6.70
C ILE A 47 -7.62 -21.26 -6.73
N ASP A 48 -7.86 -20.65 -5.57
CA ASP A 48 -8.47 -19.32 -5.44
C ASP A 48 -7.65 -18.28 -6.21
N ALA A 49 -6.34 -18.23 -6.00
CA ALA A 49 -5.42 -17.33 -6.71
C ALA A 49 -5.38 -17.62 -8.22
N TRP A 50 -5.45 -18.89 -8.62
CA TRP A 50 -5.47 -19.29 -10.03
C TRP A 50 -6.76 -18.86 -10.74
N ILE A 51 -7.93 -18.96 -10.09
CA ILE A 51 -9.20 -18.48 -10.63
C ILE A 51 -9.11 -16.98 -10.91
N ILE A 52 -8.61 -16.21 -9.93
CA ILE A 52 -8.44 -14.75 -10.06
C ILE A 52 -7.51 -14.45 -11.22
N LYS A 53 -6.34 -15.10 -11.29
CA LYS A 53 -5.38 -14.90 -12.38
C LYS A 53 -5.96 -15.23 -13.76
N ASN A 54 -6.71 -16.33 -13.89
CA ASN A 54 -7.32 -16.70 -15.18
C ASN A 54 -8.48 -15.79 -15.57
N ALA A 55 -9.23 -15.28 -14.58
CA ALA A 55 -10.22 -14.24 -14.83
C ALA A 55 -9.54 -12.95 -15.31
N GLU A 56 -8.43 -12.55 -14.69
CA GLU A 56 -7.59 -11.41 -15.10
C GLU A 56 -6.92 -11.59 -16.47
N GLU A 57 -6.65 -12.81 -16.92
CA GLU A 57 -6.11 -13.10 -18.26
C GLU A 57 -7.19 -13.13 -19.36
N ASN A 58 -8.43 -13.54 -19.02
CA ASN A 58 -9.56 -13.60 -19.97
C ASN A 58 -10.33 -12.27 -20.07
N ILE A 59 -10.38 -11.50 -18.99
CA ILE A 59 -10.69 -10.08 -19.07
C ILE A 59 -9.41 -9.47 -19.61
N SER A 60 -9.37 -9.01 -20.86
CA SER A 60 -8.18 -8.37 -21.43
C SER A 60 -7.84 -7.06 -20.68
N LEU A 61 -7.28 -7.17 -19.48
CA LEU A 61 -6.57 -6.12 -18.73
C LEU A 61 -5.08 -6.13 -19.09
N LYS A 62 -4.73 -6.61 -20.30
CA LYS A 62 -3.65 -5.97 -21.05
C LYS A 62 -4.15 -4.62 -21.56
N GLY A 63 -4.59 -3.77 -20.65
CA GLY A 63 -4.75 -2.37 -20.93
C GLY A 63 -3.34 -1.84 -21.10
N LYS A 64 -3.01 -1.40 -22.32
CA LYS A 64 -2.24 -0.16 -22.42
C LYS A 64 -2.83 0.77 -21.38
N THR A 65 -1.99 1.32 -20.52
CA THR A 65 -2.39 2.39 -19.60
C THR A 65 -3.41 3.28 -20.32
N THR A 66 -4.64 3.32 -19.80
CA THR A 66 -5.63 4.22 -20.38
C THR A 66 -5.05 5.62 -20.21
N GLU A 67 -4.95 6.40 -21.28
CA GLU A 67 -4.49 7.78 -21.13
C GLU A 67 -5.36 8.49 -20.08
N PRO A 68 -4.77 9.30 -19.18
CA PRO A 68 -5.50 9.88 -18.05
C PRO A 68 -6.76 10.66 -18.43
N GLY A 69 -6.88 11.15 -19.67
CA GLY A 69 -8.02 11.97 -20.09
C GLY A 69 -8.19 13.17 -19.14
N SER A 70 -9.42 13.46 -18.73
CA SER A 70 -9.73 14.45 -17.69
C SER A 70 -9.83 13.86 -16.27
N HIS A 71 -9.61 12.55 -16.10
CA HIS A 71 -9.76 11.86 -14.83
C HIS A 71 -8.52 11.07 -14.44
N ILE A 72 -7.77 11.58 -13.47
CA ILE A 72 -6.56 10.94 -12.98
C ILE A 72 -6.92 9.91 -11.91
N VAL A 73 -6.56 8.65 -12.13
CA VAL A 73 -6.72 7.57 -11.16
C VAL A 73 -5.38 7.37 -10.46
N VAL A 74 -5.36 7.59 -9.15
CA VAL A 74 -4.22 7.34 -8.28
C VAL A 74 -4.53 6.15 -7.38
N MET A 75 -3.60 5.21 -7.29
CA MET A 75 -3.71 4.08 -6.37
C MET A 75 -2.45 3.93 -5.52
N GLY A 76 -2.62 3.66 -4.23
CA GLY A 76 -1.48 3.45 -3.36
C GLY A 76 -1.79 3.61 -1.89
N SER A 77 -0.81 4.10 -1.14
CA SER A 77 -0.98 4.39 0.28
C SER A 77 -1.81 5.65 0.52
N HIS A 78 -2.66 5.60 1.55
CA HIS A 78 -3.40 6.76 2.04
C HIS A 78 -2.46 7.84 2.62
N ASP A 79 -2.78 9.11 2.37
CA ASP A 79 -2.15 10.28 3.00
C ASP A 79 -3.02 11.54 2.87
N PHE A 80 -2.96 12.46 3.84
CA PHE A 80 -3.73 13.72 3.79
C PHE A 80 -3.21 14.68 2.71
N CYS A 81 -1.93 14.63 2.36
CA CYS A 81 -1.36 15.43 1.27
C CYS A 81 -1.99 15.08 -0.08
N MET A 82 -2.36 13.80 -0.30
CA MET A 82 -3.06 13.38 -1.52
C MET A 82 -4.50 13.90 -1.59
N GLU A 83 -5.20 13.94 -0.45
CA GLU A 83 -6.55 14.54 -0.36
C GLU A 83 -6.51 16.04 -0.65
N LEU A 84 -5.52 16.74 -0.06
CA LEU A 84 -5.28 18.14 -0.35
C LEU A 84 -4.92 18.37 -1.83
N LEU A 85 -4.06 17.52 -2.42
CA LEU A 85 -3.68 17.63 -3.82
C LEU A 85 -4.88 17.44 -4.76
N SER A 86 -5.79 16.50 -4.44
CA SER A 86 -7.04 16.32 -5.18
C SER A 86 -7.93 17.58 -5.13
N HIS A 87 -8.06 18.16 -3.94
CA HIS A 87 -8.83 19.39 -3.74
C HIS A 87 -8.23 20.58 -4.51
N GLU A 88 -6.92 20.79 -4.40
CA GLU A 88 -6.24 21.90 -5.08
C GLU A 88 -6.24 21.74 -6.60
N LEU A 89 -6.11 20.52 -7.12
CA LEU A 89 -6.24 20.27 -8.56
C LEU A 89 -7.62 20.65 -9.06
N SER A 90 -8.69 20.19 -8.39
CA SER A 90 -10.07 20.49 -8.79
C SER A 90 -10.39 22.00 -8.69
N ARG A 91 -9.69 22.73 -7.81
CA ARG A 91 -9.83 24.18 -7.64
C ARG A 91 -9.13 24.96 -8.76
N GLU A 92 -7.92 24.58 -9.13
CA GLU A 92 -7.11 25.27 -10.14
C GLU A 92 -7.51 24.87 -11.58
N PHE A 93 -7.93 23.61 -11.77
CA PHE A 93 -8.33 23.01 -13.05
C PHE A 93 -9.71 22.31 -12.91
N PRO A 94 -10.83 23.05 -12.99
CA PRO A 94 -12.18 22.52 -12.73
C PRO A 94 -12.62 21.39 -13.68
N GLU A 95 -11.99 21.28 -14.85
CA GLU A 95 -12.21 20.21 -15.82
C GLU A 95 -11.48 18.90 -15.47
N LEU A 96 -10.51 18.97 -14.56
CA LEU A 96 -9.74 17.82 -14.10
C LEU A 96 -10.28 17.30 -12.78
N SER A 97 -10.14 15.99 -12.58
CA SER A 97 -10.49 15.34 -11.34
C SER A 97 -9.49 14.26 -10.98
N LEU A 98 -9.31 14.02 -9.69
CA LEU A 98 -8.36 13.05 -9.16
C LEU A 98 -9.03 12.14 -8.15
N SER A 99 -9.08 10.84 -8.47
CA SER A 99 -9.54 9.78 -7.57
C SER A 99 -8.33 9.14 -6.90
N VAL A 100 -8.37 8.99 -5.58
CA VAL A 100 -7.36 8.27 -4.81
C VAL A 100 -7.99 7.03 -4.20
N SER A 101 -7.43 5.85 -4.49
CA SER A 101 -7.85 4.59 -3.87
C SER A 101 -6.75 3.99 -2.99
N ASN A 102 -7.11 3.63 -1.77
CA ASN A 102 -6.20 3.16 -0.73
C ASN A 102 -5.95 1.65 -0.87
N ALA A 103 -4.97 1.27 -1.69
CA ALA A 103 -4.56 -0.12 -1.92
C ALA A 103 -3.25 -0.50 -1.21
N GLY A 104 -2.65 0.44 -0.46
CA GLY A 104 -1.28 0.28 0.06
C GLY A 104 -0.22 0.50 -1.03
N SER A 105 1.03 0.70 -0.63
CA SER A 105 2.12 1.05 -1.57
C SER A 105 2.38 -0.05 -2.60
N PHE A 106 2.43 -1.32 -2.18
CA PHE A 106 2.56 -2.44 -3.13
C PHE A 106 1.33 -2.57 -4.04
N GLY A 107 0.14 -2.35 -3.51
CA GLY A 107 -1.09 -2.34 -4.31
C GLY A 107 -1.08 -1.26 -5.39
N GLY A 108 -0.51 -0.09 -5.10
CA GLY A 108 -0.27 0.97 -6.09
C GLY A 108 0.66 0.54 -7.21
N LEU A 109 1.81 -0.07 -6.89
CA LEU A 109 2.73 -0.60 -7.91
C LEU A 109 2.09 -1.68 -8.77
N LEU A 110 1.32 -2.59 -8.16
CA LEU A 110 0.61 -3.65 -8.88
C LEU A 110 -0.50 -3.10 -9.78
N ALA A 111 -1.22 -2.08 -9.32
CA ALA A 111 -2.22 -1.41 -10.14
C ALA A 111 -1.58 -0.71 -11.34
N LEU A 112 -0.43 -0.06 -11.14
CA LEU A 112 0.32 0.59 -12.21
C LEU A 112 0.84 -0.42 -13.23
N SER A 113 1.40 -1.56 -12.78
CA SER A 113 1.90 -2.62 -13.67
C SER A 113 0.81 -3.26 -14.52
N ARG A 114 -0.44 -3.20 -14.05
CA ARG A 114 -1.64 -3.71 -14.75
C ARG A 114 -2.37 -2.64 -15.57
N GLY A 115 -1.87 -1.40 -15.59
CA GLY A 115 -2.52 -0.28 -16.28
C GLY A 115 -3.88 0.10 -15.69
N ILE A 116 -4.14 -0.21 -14.42
CA ILE A 116 -5.41 0.06 -13.71
C ILE A 116 -5.42 1.47 -13.12
N CYS A 117 -4.25 2.08 -12.88
CA CYS A 117 -4.12 3.47 -12.45
C CYS A 117 -3.11 4.22 -13.31
N HIS A 118 -3.21 5.55 -13.29
CA HIS A 118 -2.32 6.45 -14.03
C HIS A 118 -1.08 6.85 -13.20
N VAL A 119 -1.24 6.87 -11.87
CA VAL A 119 -0.19 7.23 -10.91
C VAL A 119 -0.27 6.27 -9.73
N ALA A 120 0.88 5.78 -9.26
CA ALA A 120 0.98 5.14 -7.96
C ALA A 120 1.55 6.10 -6.91
N CYS A 121 1.07 6.02 -5.66
CA CYS A 121 1.66 6.74 -4.53
C CYS A 121 2.21 5.75 -3.50
N ALA A 122 3.51 5.84 -3.19
CA ALA A 122 4.21 4.81 -2.41
C ALA A 122 5.33 5.36 -1.52
N HIS A 123 5.65 4.58 -0.48
CA HIS A 123 6.71 4.83 0.51
C HIS A 123 7.33 3.52 0.99
N LEU A 124 7.68 2.63 0.06
CA LEU A 124 8.24 1.32 0.37
C LEU A 124 9.69 1.48 0.86
N PHE A 125 9.89 1.39 2.17
CA PHE A 125 11.23 1.43 2.77
C PHE A 125 11.97 0.12 2.50
N ASP A 126 13.16 0.24 1.92
CA ASP A 126 14.08 -0.88 1.75
C ASP A 126 15.17 -0.84 2.84
N PRO A 127 15.18 -1.79 3.80
CA PRO A 127 16.18 -1.82 4.86
C PRO A 127 17.59 -2.15 4.38
N GLU A 128 17.76 -2.73 3.18
CA GLU A 128 19.10 -3.06 2.66
C GLU A 128 19.83 -1.82 2.14
N THR A 129 19.13 -0.97 1.37
CA THR A 129 19.72 0.27 0.84
C THR A 129 19.47 1.48 1.75
N GLY A 130 18.52 1.41 2.68
CA GLY A 130 18.07 2.55 3.48
C GLY A 130 17.31 3.60 2.65
N THR A 131 16.83 3.24 1.46
CA THR A 131 16.11 4.14 0.55
C THR A 131 14.64 3.75 0.40
N TYR A 132 13.88 4.52 -0.39
CA TYR A 132 12.47 4.27 -0.64
C TYR A 132 12.17 4.02 -2.12
N ASN A 133 11.22 3.13 -2.39
CA ASN A 133 10.56 2.86 -3.67
C ASN A 133 11.47 2.32 -4.79
N VAL A 134 12.59 2.97 -5.10
CA VAL A 134 13.46 2.65 -6.24
C VAL A 134 13.90 1.18 -6.28
N PRO A 135 14.33 0.54 -5.17
CA PRO A 135 14.71 -0.88 -5.18
C PRO A 135 13.57 -1.82 -5.60
N TYR A 136 12.31 -1.43 -5.34
CA TYR A 136 11.13 -2.24 -5.65
C TYR A 136 10.68 -2.11 -7.11
N LEU A 137 11.09 -1.06 -7.84
CA LEU A 137 10.60 -0.80 -9.19
C LEU A 137 11.01 -1.90 -10.17
N ALA A 138 12.26 -2.36 -10.13
CA ALA A 138 12.73 -3.40 -11.06
C ALA A 138 11.98 -4.74 -10.87
N GLN A 139 11.54 -5.04 -9.65
CA GLN A 139 10.80 -6.26 -9.34
C GLN A 139 9.32 -6.15 -9.73
N HIS A 140 8.71 -4.98 -9.57
CA HIS A 140 7.25 -4.81 -9.70
C HIS A 140 6.80 -4.13 -10.99
N LEU A 141 7.70 -3.41 -11.66
CA LEU A 141 7.48 -2.68 -12.92
C LEU A 141 8.59 -2.98 -13.96
N PRO A 142 8.95 -4.26 -14.20
CA PRO A 142 10.07 -4.59 -15.10
C PRO A 142 9.85 -4.10 -16.54
N ASP A 143 8.60 -4.04 -16.99
CA ASP A 143 8.20 -3.69 -18.36
C ASP A 143 7.56 -2.29 -18.47
N THR A 144 7.57 -1.51 -17.38
CA THR A 144 6.94 -0.18 -17.32
C THR A 144 7.97 0.86 -16.91
N PRO A 145 8.58 1.57 -17.87
CA PRO A 145 9.46 2.70 -17.57
C PRO A 145 8.69 3.77 -16.79
N VAL A 146 9.23 4.19 -15.64
CA VAL A 146 8.56 5.16 -14.75
C VAL A 146 9.46 6.33 -14.39
N VAL A 147 8.83 7.40 -13.92
CA VAL A 147 9.42 8.55 -13.26
C VAL A 147 8.94 8.56 -11.81
N VAL A 148 9.86 8.73 -10.87
CA VAL A 148 9.57 8.87 -9.44
C VAL A 148 9.75 10.34 -9.06
N ILE A 149 8.69 10.95 -8.54
CA ILE A 149 8.69 12.35 -8.12
C ILE A 149 8.34 12.41 -6.64
N ASN A 150 9.13 13.14 -5.86
CA ASN A 150 8.82 13.28 -4.44
C ASN A 150 7.54 14.09 -4.26
N LEU A 151 6.57 13.52 -3.54
CA LEU A 151 5.39 14.25 -3.12
C LEU A 151 5.72 15.04 -1.87
N VAL A 152 6.20 14.36 -0.83
CA VAL A 152 6.49 14.99 0.45
C VAL A 152 7.39 14.10 1.32
N TYR A 153 8.00 14.70 2.35
CA TYR A 153 8.49 13.96 3.50
C TYR A 153 7.54 14.12 4.68
N ARG A 154 7.36 13.08 5.47
CA ARG A 154 6.49 13.12 6.65
C ARG A 154 7.07 12.37 7.84
N ASP A 155 6.73 12.80 9.05
CA ASP A 155 7.16 12.13 10.27
C ASP A 155 6.34 10.85 10.51
N LEU A 156 7.04 9.72 10.49
CA LEU A 156 6.50 8.40 10.81
C LEU A 156 6.88 8.02 12.23
N GLY A 157 5.93 7.44 12.96
CA GLY A 157 6.11 7.10 14.36
C GLY A 157 5.03 6.19 14.91
N LEU A 158 5.01 6.06 16.24
CA LEU A 158 3.93 5.39 16.96
C LEU A 158 2.95 6.44 17.48
N ILE A 159 1.71 6.32 17.05
CA ILE A 159 0.56 7.03 17.63
C ILE A 159 0.19 6.27 18.90
N VAL A 160 0.16 6.96 20.05
CA VAL A 160 -0.17 6.36 21.36
C VAL A 160 -1.24 7.19 22.06
N GLN A 161 -1.91 6.60 23.05
CA GLN A 161 -2.90 7.32 23.85
C GLN A 161 -2.29 8.57 24.49
N ARG A 162 -3.11 9.62 24.64
CA ARG A 162 -2.70 10.86 25.29
C ARG A 162 -2.13 10.61 26.68
N GLY A 163 -0.99 11.21 26.99
CA GLY A 163 -0.24 10.98 28.22
C GLY A 163 0.60 9.71 28.21
N ASN A 164 0.56 8.93 27.13
CA ASN A 164 1.34 7.71 26.91
C ASN A 164 1.36 6.78 28.15
N PRO A 165 0.20 6.24 28.58
CA PRO A 165 0.05 5.54 29.85
C PRO A 165 0.90 4.26 29.96
N LEU A 166 1.27 3.65 28.83
CA LEU A 166 2.14 2.47 28.77
C LEU A 166 3.64 2.83 28.66
N ASN A 167 3.97 4.14 28.64
CA ASN A 167 5.32 4.67 28.51
C ASN A 167 6.09 4.06 27.32
N ILE A 168 5.43 4.00 26.16
CA ILE A 168 6.02 3.51 24.91
C ILE A 168 6.93 4.61 24.36
N GLN A 169 8.21 4.32 24.15
CA GLN A 169 9.20 5.28 23.63
C GLN A 169 9.87 4.79 22.34
N SER A 170 9.57 3.57 21.92
CA SER A 170 10.13 2.90 20.75
C SER A 170 9.32 1.66 20.38
N VAL A 171 9.61 1.07 19.22
CA VAL A 171 9.02 -0.22 18.80
C VAL A 171 9.32 -1.35 19.81
N ALA A 172 10.49 -1.31 20.47
CA ALA A 172 10.88 -2.32 21.45
C ALA A 172 9.98 -2.33 22.70
N ASP A 173 9.39 -1.19 23.04
CA ASP A 173 8.53 -1.09 24.23
C ASP A 173 7.18 -1.77 24.04
N ILE A 174 6.74 -2.01 22.79
CA ILE A 174 5.45 -2.63 22.47
C ILE A 174 5.35 -4.05 23.04
N GLU A 175 6.37 -4.88 22.82
CA GLU A 175 6.42 -6.24 23.38
C GLU A 175 6.52 -6.17 24.91
N ARG A 176 7.38 -5.29 25.44
CA ARG A 176 7.62 -5.17 26.89
C ARG A 176 6.38 -4.74 27.66
N SER A 177 5.63 -3.77 27.14
CA SER A 177 4.42 -3.26 27.80
C SER A 177 3.20 -4.14 27.56
N GLY A 178 3.27 -5.10 26.64
CA GLY A 178 2.12 -5.86 26.18
C GLY A 178 1.07 -4.99 25.48
N ALA A 179 1.50 -3.90 24.85
CA ALA A 179 0.59 -2.96 24.19
C ALA A 179 -0.14 -3.65 23.03
N ARG A 180 -1.46 -3.48 22.97
CA ARG A 180 -2.25 -3.93 21.82
C ARG A 180 -2.06 -2.94 20.69
N ILE A 181 -1.66 -3.42 19.53
CA ILE A 181 -1.50 -2.55 18.35
C ILE A 181 -2.67 -2.69 17.40
N ILE A 182 -2.85 -1.66 16.57
CA ILE A 182 -3.58 -1.73 15.32
C ILE A 182 -2.62 -1.40 14.19
N ASN A 183 -2.58 -2.26 13.16
CA ASN A 183 -1.68 -2.11 12.04
C ASN A 183 -2.34 -1.38 10.87
N ARG A 184 -1.52 -0.75 10.03
CA ARG A 184 -1.92 -0.47 8.65
C ARG A 184 -1.93 -1.76 7.84
N GLN A 185 -2.73 -1.77 6.78
CA GLN A 185 -2.90 -2.93 5.92
C GLN A 185 -1.56 -3.52 5.46
N SER A 186 -1.51 -4.85 5.33
CA SER A 186 -0.38 -5.54 4.73
C SER A 186 -0.08 -4.96 3.33
N GLY A 187 1.20 -4.69 3.06
CA GLY A 187 1.66 -4.05 1.82
C GLY A 187 1.65 -2.51 1.82
N SER A 188 1.24 -1.86 2.92
CA SER A 188 1.53 -0.44 3.14
C SER A 188 3.00 -0.21 3.51
N GLY A 189 3.59 0.92 3.13
CA GLY A 189 4.96 1.24 3.50
C GLY A 189 5.17 1.39 5.01
N THR A 190 4.13 1.83 5.74
CA THR A 190 4.16 1.92 7.21
C THR A 190 4.24 0.55 7.85
N ARG A 191 3.45 -0.42 7.36
CA ARG A 191 3.54 -1.81 7.85
C ARG A 191 4.89 -2.42 7.52
N LEU A 192 5.39 -2.21 6.30
CA LEU A 192 6.72 -2.70 5.90
C LEU A 192 7.84 -2.14 6.79
N PHE A 193 7.81 -0.85 7.10
CA PHE A 193 8.77 -0.23 8.01
C PHE A 193 8.66 -0.80 9.42
N PHE A 194 7.44 -0.94 9.94
CA PHE A 194 7.20 -1.49 11.28
C PHE A 194 7.69 -2.94 11.40
N ASP A 195 7.40 -3.77 10.41
CA ASP A 195 7.85 -5.17 10.36
C ASP A 195 9.38 -5.27 10.26
N ALA A 196 10.01 -4.37 9.50
CA ALA A 196 11.47 -4.27 9.44
C ALA A 196 12.08 -3.92 10.80
N GLU A 197 11.48 -3.00 11.54
CA GLU A 197 11.93 -2.64 12.90
C GLU A 197 11.73 -3.78 13.90
N LEU A 198 10.59 -4.48 13.87
CA LEU A 198 10.37 -5.67 14.70
C LEU A 198 11.44 -6.74 14.42
N LYS A 199 11.71 -7.01 13.13
CA LYS A 199 12.75 -7.96 12.71
C LYS A 199 14.14 -7.55 13.18
N ARG A 200 14.48 -6.25 13.05
CA ARG A 200 15.77 -5.70 13.50
C ARG A 200 15.97 -5.87 15.01
N LEU A 201 14.88 -5.77 15.78
CA LEU A 201 14.88 -5.94 17.24
C LEU A 201 14.76 -7.41 17.68
N GLY A 202 14.58 -8.36 16.75
CA GLY A 202 14.36 -9.77 17.07
C GLY A 202 13.01 -10.05 17.73
N ILE A 203 12.04 -9.15 17.55
CA ILE A 203 10.70 -9.26 18.12
C ILE A 203 9.82 -10.04 17.14
N ALA A 204 9.27 -11.16 17.61
CA ALA A 204 8.36 -11.97 16.83
C ALA A 204 6.97 -11.31 16.81
N ALA A 205 6.44 -11.10 15.60
CA ALA A 205 5.14 -10.45 15.38
C ALA A 205 4.00 -11.11 16.16
N GLU A 206 4.04 -12.43 16.30
CA GLU A 206 3.02 -13.25 17.00
C GLU A 206 2.95 -12.95 18.51
N ARG A 207 3.98 -12.30 19.06
CA ARG A 207 4.01 -11.88 20.47
C ARG A 207 3.37 -10.52 20.69
N ILE A 208 3.07 -9.78 19.63
CA ILE A 208 2.48 -8.46 19.71
C ILE A 208 0.94 -8.59 19.70
N PRO A 209 0.24 -8.24 20.79
CA PRO A 209 -1.20 -8.30 20.81
C PRO A 209 -1.81 -7.39 19.72
N GLY A 210 -2.78 -7.91 18.97
CA GLY A 210 -3.45 -7.14 17.91
C GLY A 210 -2.68 -7.02 16.59
N TYR A 211 -1.53 -7.69 16.42
CA TYR A 211 -0.72 -7.60 15.20
C TYR A 211 -1.49 -7.91 13.90
N GLU A 212 -2.43 -8.87 13.93
CA GLU A 212 -3.26 -9.22 12.77
C GLU A 212 -4.45 -8.27 12.54
N SER A 213 -4.67 -7.31 13.44
CA SER A 213 -5.73 -6.31 13.30
C SER A 213 -5.24 -5.18 12.41
N GLU A 214 -5.95 -4.94 11.31
CA GLU A 214 -5.52 -4.00 10.27
C GLU A 214 -6.60 -2.96 9.95
N VAL A 215 -6.15 -1.77 9.56
CA VAL A 215 -6.97 -0.68 9.01
C VAL A 215 -6.33 -0.10 7.76
N SER A 216 -7.12 0.57 6.93
CA SER A 216 -6.70 0.98 5.59
C SER A 216 -6.19 2.42 5.51
N THR A 217 -6.43 3.24 6.53
CA THR A 217 -6.10 4.68 6.55
C THR A 217 -5.40 5.11 7.85
N HIS A 218 -4.74 6.27 7.82
CA HIS A 218 -4.10 6.83 9.03
C HIS A 218 -5.15 7.30 10.04
N ASN A 219 -6.30 7.78 9.57
CA ASN A 219 -7.42 8.17 10.41
C ASN A 219 -7.98 6.99 11.19
N GLU A 220 -8.23 5.86 10.55
CA GLU A 220 -8.73 4.66 11.24
C GLU A 220 -7.75 4.16 12.29
N ALA A 221 -6.44 4.22 12.02
CA ALA A 221 -5.41 3.80 12.97
C ALA A 221 -5.40 4.71 14.20
N ALA A 222 -5.41 6.03 13.98
CA ALA A 222 -5.48 7.00 15.07
C ALA A 222 -6.81 6.88 15.85
N LEU A 223 -7.93 6.64 15.17
CA LEU A 223 -9.25 6.52 15.79
C LEU A 223 -9.35 5.28 16.69
N ALA A 224 -8.71 4.18 16.31
CA ALA A 224 -8.62 2.97 17.14
C ALA A 224 -7.80 3.21 18.43
N VAL A 225 -6.70 3.95 18.36
CA VAL A 225 -5.93 4.36 19.55
C VAL A 225 -6.74 5.32 20.42
N PHE A 226 -7.38 6.33 19.81
CA PHE A 226 -8.25 7.27 20.49
C PHE A 226 -9.43 6.59 21.21
N GLY A 227 -10.06 5.62 20.54
CA GLY A 227 -11.17 4.86 21.10
C GLY A 227 -10.77 3.77 22.10
N GLY A 228 -9.47 3.55 22.33
CA GLY A 228 -8.95 2.54 23.26
C GLY A 228 -9.11 1.09 22.79
N SER A 229 -9.50 0.87 21.52
CA SER A 229 -9.49 -0.48 20.92
C SER A 229 -8.06 -0.94 20.60
N ALA A 230 -7.13 -0.01 20.47
CA ALA A 230 -5.69 -0.24 20.48
C ALA A 230 -4.99 0.73 21.45
N ASP A 231 -3.78 0.36 21.86
CA ASP A 231 -2.93 1.15 22.75
C ASP A 231 -1.86 1.93 21.95
N ALA A 232 -1.45 1.40 20.78
CA ALA A 232 -0.53 2.05 19.85
C ALA A 232 -0.82 1.69 18.38
N ALA A 233 -0.37 2.54 17.45
CA ALA A 233 -0.40 2.26 16.02
C ALA A 233 0.80 2.89 15.31
N ALA A 234 1.42 2.19 14.35
CA ALA A 234 2.36 2.84 13.44
C ALA A 234 1.59 3.79 12.50
N GLY A 235 2.02 5.05 12.40
CA GLY A 235 1.32 6.07 11.65
C GLY A 235 2.08 7.40 11.58
N ILE A 236 1.40 8.42 11.05
CA ILE A 236 2.00 9.73 10.80
C ILE A 236 1.59 10.75 11.87
N LEU A 237 2.48 11.71 12.15
CA LEU A 237 2.28 12.71 13.21
C LEU A 237 0.96 13.49 13.04
N SER A 238 0.60 13.86 11.82
CA SER A 238 -0.64 14.61 11.55
C SER A 238 -1.90 13.86 12.02
N ALA A 239 -1.93 12.54 11.91
CA ALA A 239 -3.08 11.74 12.33
C ALA A 239 -3.20 11.68 13.87
N ALA A 240 -2.06 11.62 14.58
CA ALA A 240 -2.04 11.73 16.03
C ALA A 240 -2.55 13.11 16.49
N ASN A 241 -2.00 14.19 15.91
CA ASN A 241 -2.34 15.56 16.28
C ASN A 241 -3.81 15.90 16.03
N MET A 242 -4.40 15.38 14.94
CA MET A 242 -5.82 15.61 14.61
C MET A 242 -6.77 15.13 15.72
N LEU A 243 -6.40 14.08 16.47
CA LEU A 243 -7.18 13.52 17.57
C LEU A 243 -6.61 13.88 18.96
N GLY A 244 -5.59 14.74 19.04
CA GLY A 244 -4.94 15.12 20.29
C GLY A 244 -4.26 13.95 21.01
N LEU A 245 -3.75 12.99 20.25
CA LEU A 245 -2.98 11.84 20.72
C LEU A 245 -1.49 12.19 20.84
N ASP A 246 -0.78 11.43 21.67
CA ASP A 246 0.68 11.57 21.78
C ASP A 246 1.36 10.78 20.65
N PHE A 247 2.59 11.17 20.33
CA PHE A 247 3.33 10.61 19.21
C PHE A 247 4.79 10.35 19.58
N VAL A 248 5.26 9.15 19.25
CA VAL A 248 6.65 8.73 19.41
C VAL A 248 7.29 8.69 18.03
N TYR A 249 8.14 9.66 17.74
CA TYR A 249 8.82 9.75 16.45
C TYR A 249 9.77 8.56 16.23
N LEU A 250 9.75 7.98 15.02
CA LEU A 250 10.66 6.91 14.62
C LEU A 250 11.58 7.35 13.49
N THR A 251 11.02 7.93 12.42
CA THR A 251 11.82 8.33 11.25
C THR A 251 11.10 9.39 10.40
N LYS A 252 11.87 10.01 9.51
CA LYS A 252 11.36 10.85 8.44
C LYS A 252 11.16 10.00 7.20
N GLU A 253 9.92 9.84 6.80
CA GLU A 253 9.50 8.96 5.72
C GLU A 253 9.36 9.74 4.40
N ARG A 254 9.89 9.17 3.31
CA ARG A 254 9.71 9.71 1.96
C ARG A 254 8.45 9.12 1.32
N PHE A 255 7.58 9.98 0.80
CA PHE A 255 6.39 9.58 0.06
C PHE A 255 6.44 10.15 -1.36
N ASP A 256 6.33 9.27 -2.36
CA ASP A 256 6.59 9.60 -3.75
C ASP A 256 5.40 9.26 -4.65
N LEU A 257 5.26 10.00 -5.75
CA LEU A 257 4.43 9.65 -6.90
C LEU A 257 5.29 8.89 -7.93
N ILE A 258 4.73 7.82 -8.47
CA ILE A 258 5.35 6.95 -9.48
C ILE A 258 4.46 6.97 -10.72
N ILE A 259 5.00 7.48 -11.82
CA ILE A 259 4.24 7.82 -13.02
C ILE A 259 4.89 7.11 -14.22
N PRO A 260 4.13 6.36 -15.05
CA PRO A 260 4.64 5.84 -16.32
C PRO A 260 5.23 6.97 -17.17
N LYS A 261 6.42 6.74 -17.75
CA LYS A 261 7.11 7.74 -18.58
C LYS A 261 6.23 8.25 -19.73
N GLU A 262 5.39 7.38 -20.29
CA GLU A 262 4.46 7.74 -21.37
C GLU A 262 3.38 8.75 -20.94
N HIS A 263 3.09 8.89 -19.65
CA HIS A 263 2.10 9.83 -19.13
C HIS A 263 2.69 11.16 -18.67
N ILE A 264 4.02 11.27 -18.54
CA ILE A 264 4.64 12.46 -17.92
C ILE A 264 4.36 13.75 -18.70
N SER A 265 4.13 13.64 -20.01
CA SER A 265 3.82 14.76 -20.91
C SER A 265 2.33 14.96 -21.12
N HIS A 266 1.47 14.17 -20.48
CA HIS A 266 0.02 14.31 -20.61
C HIS A 266 -0.46 15.55 -19.84
N ALA A 267 -1.33 16.37 -20.45
CA ALA A 267 -1.76 17.66 -19.88
C ALA A 267 -2.32 17.55 -18.44
N ALA A 268 -3.13 16.52 -18.17
CA ALA A 268 -3.65 16.28 -16.82
C ALA A 268 -2.55 15.97 -15.78
N ILE A 269 -1.51 15.23 -16.17
CA ILE A 269 -0.37 14.94 -15.27
C ILE A 269 0.47 16.19 -15.09
N ASP A 270 0.68 16.99 -16.14
CA ASP A 270 1.40 18.25 -16.03
C ASP A 270 0.69 19.22 -15.08
N ALA A 271 -0.64 19.35 -15.18
CA ALA A 271 -1.47 20.13 -14.26
C ALA A 271 -1.36 19.63 -12.80
N LEU A 272 -1.41 18.31 -12.59
CA LEU A 272 -1.17 17.71 -11.26
C LEU A 272 0.20 18.11 -10.69
N LEU A 273 1.25 18.03 -11.50
CA LEU A 273 2.60 18.40 -11.09
C LEU A 273 2.77 19.91 -10.90
N GLN A 274 2.05 20.74 -11.66
CA GLN A 274 1.99 22.19 -11.49
C GLN A 274 1.41 22.54 -10.11
N VAL A 275 0.24 22.00 -9.77
CA VAL A 275 -0.42 22.22 -8.46
C VAL A 275 0.52 21.80 -7.34
N MET A 276 1.09 20.60 -7.41
CA MET A 276 2.01 20.07 -6.41
C MET A 276 3.27 20.94 -6.23
N ARG A 277 3.76 21.58 -7.28
CA ARG A 277 4.92 22.47 -7.22
C ARG A 277 4.58 23.88 -6.75
N SER A 278 3.30 24.25 -6.74
CA SER A 278 2.86 25.60 -6.41
C SER A 278 3.24 26.01 -4.98
N PRO A 279 3.61 27.28 -4.74
CA PRO A 279 3.89 27.77 -3.39
C PRO A 279 2.69 27.62 -2.43
N ASP A 280 1.47 27.82 -2.94
CA ASP A 280 0.23 27.70 -2.15
C ASP A 280 0.03 26.26 -1.63
N PHE A 281 0.18 25.26 -2.50
CA PHE A 281 0.11 23.86 -2.10
C PHE A 281 1.18 23.53 -1.05
N LYS A 282 2.44 23.90 -1.31
CA LYS A 282 3.55 23.64 -0.38
C LYS A 282 3.35 24.30 0.98
N GLN A 283 2.82 25.52 1.01
CA GLN A 283 2.51 26.23 2.25
C GLN A 283 1.42 25.51 3.05
N LYS A 284 0.33 25.08 2.40
CA LYS A 284 -0.75 24.32 3.04
C LYS A 284 -0.26 22.98 3.58
N VAL A 285 0.59 22.28 2.83
CA VAL A 285 1.18 21.01 3.26
C VAL A 285 2.11 21.21 4.46
N ASN A 286 3.00 22.22 4.45
CA ASN A 286 3.87 22.51 5.60
C ASN A 286 3.10 22.96 6.86
N ALA A 287 1.86 23.43 6.72
CA ALA A 287 0.99 23.72 7.85
C ALA A 287 0.41 22.45 8.49
N MET A 288 0.47 21.30 7.81
CA MET A 288 0.14 20.00 8.40
C MET A 288 1.30 19.50 9.26
N SER A 289 1.01 19.07 10.48
CA SER A 289 2.05 18.64 11.42
C SER A 289 2.88 17.48 10.89
N GLY A 290 4.20 17.62 10.95
CA GLY A 290 5.16 16.59 10.57
C GLY A 290 5.41 16.47 9.07
N TYR A 291 4.93 17.38 8.23
CA TYR A 291 5.23 17.38 6.79
C TYR A 291 6.36 18.35 6.44
N ASP A 292 7.13 18.00 5.41
CA ASP A 292 8.19 18.83 4.83
C ASP A 292 8.17 18.74 3.30
N THR A 293 8.06 19.91 2.66
CA THR A 293 7.96 20.06 1.20
C THR A 293 9.23 20.53 0.51
N ALA A 294 10.39 20.53 1.19
CA ALA A 294 11.67 20.97 0.61
C ALA A 294 12.01 20.24 -0.70
N ALA A 295 11.69 18.94 -0.78
CA ALA A 295 11.91 18.12 -1.97
C ALA A 295 10.66 17.94 -2.86
N THR A 296 9.50 18.50 -2.49
CA THR A 296 8.24 18.32 -3.21
C THR A 296 8.36 18.76 -4.67
N GLY A 297 8.00 17.84 -5.57
CA GLY A 297 8.03 18.00 -7.02
C GLY A 297 9.38 17.75 -7.68
N GLN A 298 10.40 17.36 -6.92
CA GLN A 298 11.71 16.98 -7.45
C GLN A 298 11.71 15.55 -7.99
N LEU A 299 12.46 15.35 -9.08
CA LEU A 299 12.73 14.04 -9.66
C LEU A 299 13.66 13.25 -8.73
N ILE A 300 13.22 12.07 -8.30
CA ILE A 300 14.01 11.14 -7.48
C ILE A 300 14.73 10.11 -8.36
N ALA A 301 14.03 9.54 -9.34
CA ALA A 301 14.58 8.53 -10.22
C ALA A 301 13.77 8.46 -11.53
N ALA A 302 14.38 7.89 -12.57
CA ALA A 302 13.71 7.49 -13.80
C ALA A 302 14.28 6.13 -14.25
N THR A 303 13.41 5.17 -14.58
CA THR A 303 13.80 3.82 -15.01
C THR A 303 13.65 3.62 -16.51
#